data_AF-A0A9P8C099-F1
#
_entry.id   AF-A0A9P8C099-F1
#
_cell.length_a   1.000
_cell.length_b   1.000
_cell.length_c   1.000
_cell.angle_alpha   90.00
_cell.angle_beta   90.00
_cell.angle_gamma   90.00
#
_symmetry.space_group_name_H-M   'P 1'
#
loop_
_entity.id
_entity.type
_entity.pdbx_description
1 polymer ?
#
loop_
_entity_poly.entity_id
_entity_poly.type
_entity_poly.pdbx_seq_one_letter_code
_entity_poly.pdbx_strand_id
1 'polypeptide(L)'
;MLVQWLYLGQVIFDEPTPAECITAIIEFVRLADMCKVKGMETLMADRTKAIILANAAPEKESIEGPDPDSNTYHLVDQHITSAALLPNGHPIRKVLATAAVDGYIRRNSYRFLNQMCQSPDFAFDLLLEVKETLKTVESGPLLTFTDPFSGKILPFVN
;
A
#
# COMPACT_ATOMS: atom_id res chain seq x y z
N MET A 1 17.75 9.73 10.12
CA MET A 1 17.50 8.50 9.32
C MET A 1 18.61 8.20 8.33
N LEU A 2 18.95 9.10 7.38
CA LEU A 2 20.01 8.80 6.38
C LEU A 2 21.39 8.52 6.98
N VAL A 3 21.82 9.30 7.98
CA VAL A 3 23.08 9.02 8.69
C VAL A 3 23.04 7.67 9.42
N GLN A 4 21.91 7.31 10.04
CA GLN A 4 21.79 5.98 10.68
C GLN A 4 21.91 4.86 9.65
N TRP A 5 21.27 4.99 8.48
CA TRP A 5 21.41 4.01 7.41
C TRP A 5 22.86 3.87 6.93
N LEU A 6 23.54 4.99 6.67
CA LEU A 6 24.91 4.98 6.15
C LEU A 6 25.92 4.40 7.13
N TYR A 7 25.74 4.61 8.44
CA TYR A 7 26.70 4.17 9.46
C TYR A 7 26.34 2.84 10.14
N LEU A 8 25.05 2.50 10.22
CA LEU A 8 24.55 1.34 10.97
C LEU A 8 23.85 0.30 10.08
N GLY A 9 23.57 0.61 8.82
CA GLY A 9 22.82 -0.27 7.92
C GLY A 9 21.35 -0.46 8.32
N GLN A 10 20.82 0.39 9.22
CA GLN A 10 19.44 0.31 9.67
C GLN A 10 18.93 1.69 10.10
N VAL A 11 17.60 1.84 10.06
CA VAL A 11 16.88 3.02 10.58
C VAL A 11 15.96 2.56 11.71
N ILE A 12 16.02 3.28 12.83
CA ILE A 12 15.14 3.09 13.99
C ILE A 12 14.21 4.31 14.05
N PHE A 13 12.91 4.05 14.21
CA PHE A 13 11.89 5.08 14.38
C PHE A 13 11.46 5.12 15.85
N ASP A 14 11.27 6.31 16.41
CA ASP A 14 10.82 6.49 17.79
C ASP A 14 9.31 6.32 17.87
N GLU A 15 8.83 5.32 18.64
CA GLU A 15 7.42 4.87 18.83
C GLU A 15 6.31 5.67 18.09
N PRO A 16 6.22 5.59 16.75
CA PRO A 16 5.23 6.35 16.00
C PRO A 16 3.93 5.56 15.85
N THR A 17 2.82 6.27 15.64
CA THR A 17 1.59 5.62 15.14
C THR A 17 1.86 4.92 13.79
N PRO A 18 1.05 3.93 13.36
CA PRO A 18 1.25 3.27 12.07
C PRO A 18 1.31 4.24 10.90
N ALA A 19 0.48 5.29 10.90
CA ALA A 19 0.47 6.32 9.87
C ALA A 19 1.78 7.14 9.86
N GLU A 20 2.30 7.50 11.04
CA GLU A 20 3.58 8.21 11.17
C GLU A 20 4.77 7.34 10.78
N CYS A 21 4.75 6.04 11.10
CA CYS A 21 5.75 5.09 10.64
C CYS A 21 5.82 5.06 9.11
N ILE A 22 4.66 4.93 8.44
CA ILE A 22 4.58 4.90 6.98
C ILE A 22 5.06 6.23 6.39
N THR A 23 4.66 7.36 6.96
CA THR A 23 5.16 8.68 6.56
C THR A 23 6.68 8.76 6.67
N ALA A 24 7.25 8.35 7.82
CA ALA A 24 8.68 8.41 8.05
C ALA A 24 9.47 7.53 7.08
N ILE A 25 8.95 6.33 6.75
CA ILE A 25 9.55 5.45 5.75
C ILE A 25 9.52 6.10 4.35
N ILE A 26 8.37 6.63 3.92
CA ILE A 26 8.23 7.26 2.60
C ILE A 26 9.17 8.47 2.48
N GLU A 27 9.17 9.36 3.48
CA GLU A 27 10.03 10.54 3.44
C GLU A 27 11.52 10.18 3.56
N PHE A 28 11.85 9.10 4.29
CA PHE A 28 13.20 8.57 4.32
C PHE A 28 13.67 8.08 2.94
N VAL A 29 12.88 7.26 2.24
CA VAL A 29 13.28 6.77 0.91
C VAL A 29 13.35 7.90 -0.11
N ARG A 30 12.46 8.90 -0.03
CA ARG A 30 12.51 10.09 -0.88
C ARG A 30 13.81 10.87 -0.68
N LEU A 31 14.23 11.06 0.57
CA LEU A 31 15.50 11.69 0.89
C LEU A 31 16.68 10.86 0.36
N ALA A 32 16.64 9.53 0.52
CA ALA A 32 17.68 8.64 -0.01
C ALA A 32 17.78 8.75 -1.54
N ASP A 33 16.65 8.76 -2.25
CA ASP A 33 16.57 8.93 -3.71
C ASP A 33 17.15 10.28 -4.15
N MET A 34 16.82 11.38 -3.45
CA MET A 34 17.41 12.71 -3.71
C MET A 34 18.93 12.69 -3.55
N CYS A 35 19.44 11.92 -2.59
CA CYS A 35 20.87 11.73 -2.36
C CYS A 35 21.51 10.62 -3.21
N LYS A 36 20.74 9.96 -4.08
CA LYS A 36 21.17 8.80 -4.89
C LYS A 36 21.71 7.62 -4.06
N VAL A 37 21.25 7.50 -2.81
CA VAL A 37 21.54 6.36 -1.94
C VAL A 37 20.55 5.25 -2.30
N LYS A 38 21.06 4.02 -2.51
CA LYS A 38 20.29 2.84 -2.93
C LYS A 38 20.48 1.68 -1.96
N GLY A 39 19.68 0.64 -2.11
CA GLY A 39 19.78 -0.63 -1.39
C GLY A 39 18.84 -0.76 -0.18
N MET A 40 18.05 0.27 0.12
CA MET A 40 17.04 0.26 1.18
C MET A 40 15.61 0.04 0.66
N GLU A 41 15.38 0.15 -0.65
CA GLU A 41 14.06 0.24 -1.28
C GLU A 41 13.17 -0.96 -0.91
N THR A 42 13.68 -2.18 -1.10
CA THR A 42 12.96 -3.42 -0.79
C THR A 42 12.72 -3.56 0.71
N LEU A 43 13.74 -3.32 1.55
CA LEU A 43 13.61 -3.42 3.01
C LEU A 43 12.55 -2.44 3.54
N MET A 44 12.53 -1.22 3.02
CA MET A 44 11.56 -0.20 3.43
C MET A 44 10.15 -0.53 2.93
N ALA A 45 10.02 -1.10 1.73
CA ALA A 45 8.74 -1.60 1.23
C ALA A 45 8.21 -2.76 2.08
N ASP A 46 9.06 -3.73 2.44
CA ASP A 46 8.68 -4.86 3.30
C ASP A 46 8.27 -4.40 4.70
N ARG A 47 9.00 -3.43 5.27
CA ARG A 47 8.60 -2.80 6.55
C ARG A 47 7.25 -2.09 6.42
N THR A 48 7.01 -1.36 5.34
CA THR A 48 5.71 -0.70 5.09
C THR A 48 4.60 -1.74 4.99
N LYS A 49 4.81 -2.82 4.24
CA LYS A 49 3.86 -3.93 4.14
C LYS A 49 3.56 -4.56 5.49
N ALA A 50 4.58 -4.82 6.30
CA ALA A 50 4.43 -5.38 7.64
C ALA A 50 3.62 -4.46 8.57
N ILE A 51 3.86 -3.14 8.54
CA ILE A 51 3.10 -2.16 9.33
C ILE A 51 1.62 -2.18 8.94
N ILE A 52 1.32 -2.19 7.63
CA ILE A 52 -0.06 -2.22 7.15
C ILE A 52 -0.76 -3.51 7.60
N LEU A 53 -0.14 -4.68 7.38
CA LEU A 53 -0.73 -5.97 7.75
C LEU A 53 -0.96 -6.10 9.26
N ALA A 54 -0.03 -5.59 10.09
CA ALA A 54 -0.13 -5.65 11.54
C ALA A 54 -1.20 -4.69 12.11
N ASN A 55 -1.61 -3.68 11.35
CA ASN A 55 -2.56 -2.65 11.77
C ASN A 55 -3.75 -2.56 10.80
N ALA A 56 -4.16 -3.70 10.25
CA ALA A 56 -5.34 -3.81 9.41
C ALA A 56 -6.61 -3.40 10.20
N ALA A 57 -7.63 -2.88 9.52
CA ALA A 57 -8.89 -2.51 10.20
C ALA A 57 -9.46 -3.71 10.99
N PRO A 58 -10.07 -3.48 12.17
CA PRO A 58 -10.67 -4.55 12.96
C PRO A 58 -11.64 -5.39 12.13
N GLU A 59 -11.52 -6.71 12.22
CA GLU A 59 -12.43 -7.62 11.51
C GLU A 59 -13.86 -7.40 12.03
N LYS A 60 -14.75 -6.99 11.13
CA LYS A 60 -16.20 -7.03 11.37
C LYS A 60 -16.68 -8.37 10.83
N GLU A 61 -17.38 -9.14 11.66
CA GLU A 61 -18.08 -10.34 11.16
C GLU A 61 -19.13 -9.88 10.14
N SER A 62 -18.84 -10.10 8.87
CA SER A 62 -19.73 -9.76 7.77
C SER A 62 -19.69 -10.85 6.71
N ILE A 63 -20.84 -11.09 6.07
CA ILE A 63 -20.96 -12.02 4.94
C ILE A 63 -20.10 -11.54 3.76
N GLU A 64 -19.83 -10.24 3.71
CA GLU A 64 -19.02 -9.59 2.68
C GLU A 64 -17.51 -9.78 2.90
N GLY A 65 -17.09 -10.37 4.02
CA GLY A 65 -15.68 -10.54 4.40
C GLY A 65 -15.12 -9.35 5.19
N PRO A 66 -13.78 -9.22 5.29
CA PRO A 66 -13.13 -8.07 5.91
C PRO A 66 -13.53 -6.76 5.21
N ASP A 67 -13.46 -5.66 5.97
CA ASP A 67 -13.67 -4.32 5.43
C ASP A 67 -12.74 -4.08 4.22
N PRO A 68 -13.26 -3.67 3.04
CA PRO A 68 -12.44 -3.43 1.86
C PRO A 68 -11.29 -2.43 2.07
N ASP A 69 -11.41 -1.54 3.06
CA ASP A 69 -10.39 -0.56 3.40
C ASP A 69 -9.45 -1.05 4.50
N SER A 70 -9.47 -2.34 4.84
CA SER A 70 -8.66 -2.91 5.93
C SER A 70 -7.16 -2.70 5.72
N ASN A 71 -6.68 -2.94 4.49
CA ASN A 71 -5.27 -2.70 4.11
C ASN A 71 -4.94 -1.20 3.92
N THR A 72 -5.93 -0.31 3.89
CA THR A 72 -5.70 1.13 3.75
C THR A 72 -6.10 1.93 5.00
N TYR A 73 -6.41 1.24 6.09
CA TYR A 73 -7.01 1.83 7.28
C TYR A 73 -6.19 3.01 7.86
N HIS A 74 -4.87 2.82 7.99
CA HIS A 74 -3.94 3.85 8.44
C HIS A 74 -3.27 4.65 7.32
N LEU A 75 -3.64 4.40 6.06
CA LEU A 75 -3.15 5.21 4.95
C LEU A 75 -3.91 6.54 4.92
N VAL A 76 -3.15 7.62 4.70
CA VAL A 76 -3.68 8.97 4.48
C VAL A 76 -3.30 9.46 3.10
N ASP A 77 -4.02 10.47 2.62
CA ASP A 77 -3.83 11.06 1.28
C ASP A 77 -2.37 11.41 0.99
N GLN A 78 -1.65 11.91 2.00
CA GLN A 78 -0.24 12.26 1.88
C GLN A 78 0.65 11.06 1.53
N HIS A 79 0.34 9.85 2.01
CA HIS A 79 1.12 8.66 1.66
C HIS A 79 1.07 8.39 0.17
N ILE A 80 -0.12 8.58 -0.45
CA ILE A 80 -0.31 8.40 -1.88
C ILE A 80 0.45 9.48 -2.66
N THR A 81 0.27 10.75 -2.29
CA THR A 81 0.93 11.86 -3.00
C THR A 81 2.45 11.84 -2.83
N SER A 82 2.97 11.51 -1.64
CA SER A 82 4.41 11.42 -1.41
C SER A 82 5.02 10.22 -2.14
N ALA A 83 4.35 9.07 -2.17
CA ALA A 83 4.86 7.90 -2.90
C ALA A 83 4.83 8.10 -4.42
N ALA A 84 3.88 8.88 -4.96
CA ALA A 84 3.85 9.23 -6.38
C ALA A 84 5.10 10.02 -6.83
N LEU A 85 5.81 10.67 -5.90
CA LEU A 85 7.07 11.39 -6.17
C LEU A 85 8.30 10.47 -6.21
N LEU A 86 8.13 9.18 -5.89
CA LEU A 86 9.19 8.18 -6.03
C LEU A 86 9.33 7.74 -7.49
N PRO A 87 10.53 7.28 -7.90
CA PRO A 87 10.75 6.76 -9.25
C PRO A 87 9.74 5.68 -9.66
N ASN A 88 9.42 5.61 -10.95
CA ASN A 88 8.57 4.55 -11.50
C ASN A 88 9.13 3.17 -11.18
N GLY A 89 8.27 2.27 -10.70
CA GLY A 89 8.66 0.93 -10.26
C GLY A 89 9.28 0.87 -8.87
N HIS A 90 9.32 1.97 -8.11
CA HIS A 90 9.82 1.94 -6.73
C HIS A 90 8.97 0.96 -5.86
N PRO A 91 9.57 0.02 -5.13
CA PRO A 91 8.86 -1.02 -4.37
C PRO A 91 7.75 -0.52 -3.43
N ILE A 92 7.94 0.62 -2.76
CA ILE A 92 6.91 1.24 -1.91
C ILE A 92 5.64 1.60 -2.71
N ARG A 93 5.77 2.10 -3.94
CA ARG A 93 4.61 2.42 -4.79
C ARG A 93 3.77 1.18 -5.04
N LYS A 94 4.41 0.05 -5.33
CA LYS A 94 3.76 -1.25 -5.50
C LYS A 94 3.08 -1.72 -4.21
N VAL A 95 3.71 -1.56 -3.04
CA VAL A 95 3.08 -1.91 -1.75
C VAL A 95 1.80 -1.12 -1.51
N LEU A 96 1.82 0.19 -1.77
CA LEU A 96 0.61 1.02 -1.59
C LEU A 96 -0.46 0.71 -2.64
N ALA A 97 -0.06 0.48 -3.90
CA ALA A 97 -0.98 0.09 -4.97
C ALA A 97 -1.66 -1.25 -4.67
N THR A 98 -0.90 -2.27 -4.26
CA THR A 98 -1.46 -3.59 -3.87
C THR A 98 -2.39 -3.48 -2.66
N ALA A 99 -2.03 -2.69 -1.64
CA ALA A 99 -2.89 -2.44 -0.47
C ALA A 99 -4.24 -1.79 -0.85
N ALA A 100 -4.27 -0.99 -1.91
CA ALA A 100 -5.43 -0.27 -2.39
C ALA A 100 -6.40 -1.11 -3.26
N VAL A 101 -5.97 -2.28 -3.74
CA VAL A 101 -6.74 -3.06 -4.73
C VAL A 101 -8.11 -3.48 -4.19
N ASP A 102 -8.17 -4.01 -2.96
CA ASP A 102 -9.41 -4.48 -2.34
C ASP A 102 -10.46 -3.36 -2.26
N GLY A 103 -10.07 -2.23 -1.66
CA GLY A 103 -10.89 -1.03 -1.57
C GLY A 103 -11.31 -0.51 -2.93
N TYR A 104 -10.42 -0.51 -3.93
CA TYR A 104 -10.76 -0.04 -5.28
C TYR A 104 -11.77 -0.96 -5.99
N ILE A 105 -11.67 -2.27 -5.82
CA ILE A 105 -12.57 -3.25 -6.48
C ILE A 105 -13.94 -3.28 -5.80
N ARG A 106 -14.00 -3.28 -4.46
CA ARG A 106 -15.24 -3.52 -3.69
C ARG A 106 -15.93 -2.26 -3.17
N ARG A 107 -15.32 -1.07 -3.22
CA ARG A 107 -15.98 0.19 -2.83
C ARG A 107 -16.50 0.92 -4.06
N ASN A 108 -17.81 1.20 -4.06
CA ASN A 108 -18.43 2.13 -5.00
C ASN A 108 -17.82 3.55 -4.91
N SER A 109 -17.38 3.96 -3.71
CA SER A 109 -16.70 5.23 -3.47
C SER A 109 -15.30 4.98 -2.92
N TYR A 110 -14.33 4.79 -3.81
CA TYR A 110 -12.93 4.59 -3.42
C TYR A 110 -12.34 5.85 -2.76
N ARG A 111 -11.80 5.71 -1.55
CA ARG A 111 -11.38 6.84 -0.72
C ARG A 111 -10.24 7.69 -1.29
N PHE A 112 -9.37 7.11 -2.11
CA PHE A 112 -8.23 7.83 -2.72
C PHE A 112 -8.49 8.25 -4.18
N LEU A 113 -9.76 8.30 -4.60
CA LEU A 113 -10.12 8.69 -5.96
C LEU A 113 -9.59 10.08 -6.32
N ASN A 114 -9.66 11.04 -5.40
CA ASN A 114 -9.13 12.39 -5.62
C ASN A 114 -7.61 12.37 -5.84
N GLN A 115 -6.88 11.58 -5.05
CA GLN A 115 -5.43 11.46 -5.18
C GLN A 115 -5.04 10.76 -6.48
N MET A 116 -5.81 9.79 -6.97
CA MET A 116 -5.61 9.20 -8.30
C MET A 116 -5.78 10.25 -9.41
N CYS A 117 -6.78 11.13 -9.31
CA CYS A 117 -6.95 12.21 -10.28
C CYS A 117 -5.80 13.22 -10.26
N GLN A 118 -5.20 13.45 -9.10
CA GLN A 118 -4.10 14.40 -8.92
C GLN A 118 -2.72 13.79 -9.21
N SER A 119 -2.58 12.47 -9.08
CA SER A 119 -1.34 11.71 -9.25
C SER A 119 -1.54 10.55 -10.23
N PRO A 120 -1.48 10.80 -11.56
CA PRO A 120 -1.70 9.78 -12.58
C PRO A 120 -0.75 8.58 -12.47
N ASP A 121 0.46 8.80 -11.95
CA ASP A 121 1.45 7.73 -11.73
C ASP A 121 0.98 6.70 -10.70
N PHE A 122 0.30 7.13 -9.63
CA PHE A 122 -0.30 6.20 -8.67
C PHE A 122 -1.51 5.48 -9.28
N ALA A 123 -2.33 6.18 -10.07
CA ALA A 123 -3.43 5.54 -10.78
C ALA A 123 -2.93 4.44 -11.73
N PHE A 124 -1.83 4.68 -12.43
CA PHE A 124 -1.17 3.69 -13.27
C PHE A 124 -0.71 2.47 -12.46
N ASP A 125 -0.02 2.68 -11.34
CA ASP A 125 0.43 1.58 -10.47
C ASP A 125 -0.75 0.74 -9.96
N LEU A 126 -1.82 1.40 -9.49
CA LEU A 126 -3.02 0.71 -9.01
C LEU A 126 -3.68 -0.10 -10.13
N LEU A 127 -3.85 0.47 -11.33
CA LEU A 127 -4.47 -0.24 -12.44
C LEU A 127 -3.64 -1.44 -12.92
N LEU A 128 -2.30 -1.37 -12.81
CA LEU A 128 -1.45 -2.54 -13.06
C LEU A 128 -1.73 -3.65 -12.04
N GLU A 129 -1.77 -3.34 -10.76
CA GLU A 129 -2.02 -4.34 -9.71
C GLU A 129 -3.46 -4.88 -9.76
N VAL A 130 -4.45 -4.05 -10.12
CA VAL A 130 -5.82 -4.51 -10.41
C VAL A 130 -5.83 -5.47 -11.58
N LYS A 131 -5.15 -5.14 -12.69
CA LYS A 131 -5.04 -6.04 -13.86
C LYS A 131 -4.45 -7.40 -13.48
N GLU A 132 -3.41 -7.42 -12.66
CA GLU A 132 -2.81 -8.68 -12.20
C GLU A 132 -3.76 -9.44 -11.25
N THR A 133 -4.45 -8.73 -10.35
CA THR A 133 -5.43 -9.30 -9.42
C THR A 133 -6.61 -9.93 -10.16
N LEU A 134 -7.09 -9.30 -11.23
CA LEU A 134 -8.19 -9.82 -12.04
C LEU A 134 -7.88 -11.17 -12.72
N LYS A 135 -6.61 -11.59 -12.80
CA LYS A 135 -6.22 -12.92 -13.27
C LYS A 135 -6.48 -14.02 -12.24
N THR A 136 -6.66 -13.65 -10.98
CA THR A 136 -6.96 -14.56 -9.86
C THR A 136 -8.46 -14.75 -9.64
N VAL A 137 -9.28 -14.20 -10.54
CA VAL A 137 -10.73 -14.26 -10.43
C VAL A 137 -11.20 -15.68 -10.69
N GLU A 138 -11.94 -16.21 -9.74
CA GLU A 138 -12.54 -17.53 -9.81
C GLU A 138 -14.05 -17.43 -9.76
N SER A 139 -14.71 -18.20 -10.63
CA SER A 139 -16.16 -18.30 -10.68
C SER A 139 -16.61 -19.51 -9.89
N GLY A 140 -17.12 -19.28 -8.67
CA GLY A 140 -17.78 -20.29 -7.84
C GLY A 140 -19.27 -19.95 -7.64
N PRO A 141 -19.87 -20.38 -6.51
CA PRO A 141 -21.17 -19.89 -6.07
C PRO A 141 -21.23 -18.36 -5.89
N LEU A 142 -20.07 -17.76 -5.60
CA LEU A 142 -19.80 -16.32 -5.58
C LEU A 142 -18.59 -16.06 -6.49
N LEU A 143 -18.56 -14.87 -7.10
CA LEU A 143 -17.38 -14.41 -7.83
C LEU A 143 -16.34 -13.94 -6.81
N THR A 144 -15.13 -14.49 -6.84
CA THR A 144 -14.07 -14.20 -5.85
C THR A 144 -12.75 -13.84 -6.53
N PHE A 145 -11.87 -13.14 -5.81
CA PHE A 145 -10.48 -12.87 -6.21
C PHE A 145 -9.54 -13.04 -5.01
N THR A 146 -8.25 -13.18 -5.28
CA THR A 146 -7.22 -13.20 -4.21
C THR A 146 -6.72 -11.78 -3.97
N ASP A 147 -6.84 -11.27 -2.74
CA ASP A 147 -6.23 -9.99 -2.36
C ASP A 147 -4.72 -10.04 -2.60
N PRO A 148 -4.16 -9.21 -3.50
CA PRO A 148 -2.73 -9.23 -3.79
C PRO A 148 -1.88 -8.80 -2.58
N PHE A 149 -2.49 -8.12 -1.60
CA PHE A 149 -1.77 -7.62 -0.44
C PHE A 149 -1.64 -8.69 0.66
N SER A 150 -2.77 -9.21 1.14
CA SER A 150 -2.83 -10.17 2.25
C SER A 150 -2.87 -11.64 1.81
N GLY A 151 -3.18 -11.92 0.54
CA GLY A 151 -3.38 -13.27 0.01
C GLY A 151 -4.70 -13.94 0.43
N LYS A 152 -5.64 -13.20 1.03
CA LYS A 152 -6.96 -13.72 1.41
C LYS A 152 -7.85 -13.83 0.15
N ILE A 153 -8.74 -14.82 0.11
CA ILE A 153 -9.77 -14.90 -0.94
C ILE A 153 -10.94 -14.01 -0.53
N LEU A 154 -11.32 -13.07 -1.39
CA LEU A 154 -12.35 -12.08 -1.13
C LEU A 154 -13.47 -12.16 -2.18
N PRO A 155 -14.74 -11.90 -1.81
CA PRO A 155 -15.84 -11.85 -2.76
C PRO A 155 -15.83 -10.53 -3.56
N PHE A 156 -16.30 -10.56 -4.80
CA PHE A 156 -16.80 -9.35 -5.45
C PHE A 156 -18.11 -8.96 -4.78
N VAL A 157 -18.15 -7.77 -4.18
CA VAL A 157 -19.33 -7.19 -3.56
C VAL A 157 -19.72 -5.98 -4.40
N ASN A 158 -20.96 -5.93 -4.87
CA ASN A 158 -21.54 -4.82 -5.63
C ASN A 158 -22.25 -3.83 -4.70
#